data_AF-X0XJJ2-F1
#
_entry.id   AF-X0XJJ2-F1
#
_cell.length_a   1.000
_cell.length_b   1.000
_cell.length_c   1.000
_cell.angle_alpha   90.00
_cell.angle_beta   90.00
_cell.angle_gamma   90.00
#
_symmetry.space_group_name_H-M   'P 1'
#
loop_
_entity.id
_entity.type
_entity.pdbx_description
1 polymer ?
#
loop_
_entity_poly.entity_id
_entity_poly.type
_entity_poly.pdbx_seq_one_letter_code
_entity_poly.pdbx_strand_id
1 'polypeptide(L)'
;QNGYGEPEDLGRIEQGGKLPGAKPEKVSKKAFQRGMNQLGTLGSGNHYLELQVVKPENIYDGEKARVLGFDRDNQITVMIHCGSRGFGHQVATDYLFEFNRVMPKYGLFTGDKELACAPYTSPEGQDYYGAMACAANSAFANRQVITHRVREGFSRIFGKSPKDLGMEIVYDVAHNIAKIEEYELDGKKEKLIIHRKGATRSFGSGHPDVPERYRSIGQPVIVGGSMESPSYLLVGTTRAEEETFGSTCHGAGR
;
A
#
# COMPACT_ATOMS: atom_id res chain seq x y z
N GLN A 1 -14.06 6.51 -13.30
CA GLN A 1 -13.92 7.18 -14.62
C GLN A 1 -13.89 6.18 -15.78
N ASN A 2 -13.10 5.10 -15.72
CA ASN A 2 -12.98 4.13 -16.83
C ASN A 2 -13.72 2.79 -16.58
N GLY A 3 -14.71 2.75 -15.68
CA GLY A 3 -15.47 1.55 -15.33
C GLY A 3 -14.77 0.51 -14.43
N TYR A 4 -13.51 0.76 -14.03
CA TYR A 4 -12.77 -0.16 -13.16
C TYR A 4 -13.09 0.04 -11.67
N GLY A 5 -14.03 -0.76 -11.18
CA GLY A 5 -14.46 -0.83 -9.78
C GLY A 5 -15.64 0.06 -9.44
N GLU A 6 -15.91 0.20 -8.15
CA GLU A 6 -17.06 0.91 -7.62
C GLU A 6 -16.63 2.18 -6.86
N PRO A 7 -17.47 3.23 -6.76
CA PRO A 7 -17.13 4.45 -6.01
C PRO A 7 -16.73 4.19 -4.55
N GLU A 8 -17.35 3.20 -3.90
CA GLU A 8 -17.10 2.85 -2.49
C GLU A 8 -15.75 2.18 -2.27
N ASP A 9 -15.08 1.70 -3.32
CA ASP A 9 -13.74 1.09 -3.23
C ASP A 9 -12.73 2.11 -2.69
N LEU A 10 -12.84 3.39 -3.09
CA LEU A 10 -11.93 4.45 -2.67
C LEU A 10 -11.95 4.66 -1.14
N GLY A 11 -13.11 4.47 -0.50
CA GLY A 11 -13.24 4.56 0.96
C GLY A 11 -12.54 3.43 1.72
N ARG A 12 -12.00 2.44 1.00
CA ARG A 12 -11.33 1.26 1.55
C ARG A 12 -9.90 1.10 1.05
N ILE A 13 -9.36 2.12 0.38
CA ILE A 13 -7.97 2.16 -0.07
C ILE A 13 -7.24 3.23 0.72
N GLU A 14 -6.04 2.92 1.18
CA GLU A 14 -5.16 3.88 1.83
C GLU A 14 -5.02 5.17 0.98
N GLN A 15 -5.23 6.34 1.60
CA GLN A 15 -5.21 7.64 0.91
C GLN A 15 -6.21 7.73 -0.26
N GLY A 16 -7.28 6.94 -0.26
CA GLY A 16 -8.24 6.90 -1.37
C GLY A 16 -7.62 6.45 -2.70
N GLY A 17 -6.52 5.68 -2.64
CA GLY A 17 -5.80 5.22 -3.83
C GLY A 17 -5.03 6.30 -4.58
N LYS A 18 -4.76 7.44 -3.93
CA LYS A 18 -4.03 8.55 -4.53
C LYS A 18 -3.12 9.26 -3.53
N LEU A 19 -1.82 9.04 -3.67
CA LEU A 19 -0.82 9.88 -3.02
C LEU A 19 -0.75 11.26 -3.72
N PRO A 20 -0.88 12.37 -2.96
CA PRO A 20 -0.78 13.72 -3.52
C PRO A 20 0.66 14.05 -3.95
N GLY A 21 0.83 15.12 -4.72
CA GLY A 21 2.16 15.62 -5.11
C GLY A 21 2.83 14.85 -6.24
N ALA A 22 2.10 13.95 -6.93
CA ALA A 22 2.61 13.25 -8.12
C ALA A 22 3.02 14.23 -9.23
N LYS A 23 4.23 14.04 -9.76
CA LYS A 23 4.84 14.88 -10.82
C LYS A 23 5.22 14.02 -12.04
N PRO A 24 4.32 13.78 -13.00
CA PRO A 24 4.57 12.93 -14.16
C PRO A 24 5.78 13.37 -15.00
N GLU A 25 6.08 14.67 -15.05
CA GLU A 25 7.24 15.25 -15.73
C GLU A 25 8.58 14.87 -15.10
N LYS A 26 8.57 14.35 -13.87
CA LYS A 26 9.74 13.85 -13.13
C LYS A 26 9.94 12.35 -13.25
N VAL A 27 9.12 11.69 -14.08
CA VAL A 27 9.25 10.27 -14.42
C VAL A 27 9.96 10.14 -15.76
N SER A 28 10.97 9.27 -15.83
CA SER A 28 11.70 9.05 -17.08
C SER A 28 10.83 8.37 -18.15
N LYS A 29 11.14 8.63 -19.43
CA LYS A 29 10.51 7.93 -20.55
C LYS A 29 10.67 6.41 -20.44
N LYS A 30 11.82 5.95 -19.92
CA LYS A 30 12.10 4.53 -19.70
C LYS A 30 11.17 3.92 -18.65
N ALA A 31 10.94 4.62 -17.53
CA ALA A 31 10.01 4.16 -16.50
C ALA A 31 8.59 4.04 -17.06
N PHE A 32 8.13 5.07 -17.78
CA PHE A 32 6.83 5.07 -18.43
C PHE A 32 6.66 3.91 -19.42
N GLN A 33 7.61 3.71 -20.33
CA GLN A 33 7.58 2.62 -21.32
C GLN A 33 7.56 1.23 -20.66
N ARG A 34 8.33 1.03 -19.59
CA ARG A 34 8.33 -0.24 -18.84
C ARG A 34 6.99 -0.51 -18.14
N GLY A 35 6.31 0.54 -17.67
CA GLY A 35 5.06 0.44 -16.93
C GLY A 35 3.81 0.29 -17.78
N MET A 36 3.76 0.98 -18.91
CA MET A 36 2.53 1.19 -19.69
C MET A 36 1.83 -0.12 -20.07
N ASN A 37 2.60 -1.15 -20.46
CA ASN A 37 2.06 -2.44 -20.88
C ASN A 37 1.87 -3.45 -19.73
N GLN A 38 2.05 -3.03 -18.48
CA GLN A 38 2.00 -3.91 -17.29
C GLN A 38 0.85 -3.59 -16.34
N LEU A 39 0.06 -2.55 -16.62
CA LEU A 39 -1.12 -2.21 -15.83
C LEU A 39 -2.17 -3.33 -15.91
N GLY A 40 -2.75 -3.70 -14.76
CA GLY A 40 -3.67 -4.83 -14.63
C GLY A 40 -3.00 -6.20 -14.53
N THR A 41 -1.69 -6.26 -14.21
CA THR A 41 -0.95 -7.54 -14.08
C THR A 41 -0.35 -7.72 -12.68
N LEU A 42 -0.23 -8.97 -12.22
CA LEU A 42 0.41 -9.30 -10.94
C LEU A 42 1.93 -9.10 -11.02
N GLY A 43 2.54 -9.74 -12.01
CA GLY A 43 3.98 -9.84 -12.16
C GLY A 43 4.59 -11.14 -11.68
N SER A 44 5.89 -11.05 -11.39
CA SER A 44 6.72 -12.12 -10.86
C SER A 44 7.20 -11.79 -9.44
N GLY A 45 7.93 -12.73 -8.83
CA GLY A 45 8.46 -12.60 -7.47
C GLY A 45 7.45 -13.10 -6.44
N ASN A 46 7.34 -12.39 -5.32
CA ASN A 46 6.37 -12.66 -4.26
C ASN A 46 4.97 -12.07 -4.54
N HIS A 47 4.67 -11.71 -5.79
CA HIS A 47 3.36 -11.20 -6.18
C HIS A 47 2.40 -12.34 -6.50
N TYR A 48 1.18 -12.28 -5.97
CA TYR A 48 0.18 -13.33 -6.10
C TYR A 48 -1.26 -12.80 -6.04
N LEU A 49 -2.18 -13.67 -6.44
CA LEU A 49 -3.60 -13.57 -6.20
C LEU A 49 -4.02 -14.89 -5.58
N GLU A 50 -4.57 -14.84 -4.37
CA GLU A 50 -4.86 -16.05 -3.59
C GLU A 50 -6.30 -16.02 -3.08
N LEU A 51 -6.98 -17.17 -3.17
CA LEU A 51 -8.25 -17.40 -2.50
C LEU A 51 -7.96 -17.97 -1.12
N GLN A 52 -8.50 -17.32 -0.09
CA GLN A 52 -8.23 -17.69 1.30
C GLN A 52 -9.56 -17.93 2.04
N VAL A 53 -9.50 -18.65 3.15
CA VAL A 53 -10.66 -18.95 3.98
C VAL A 53 -10.42 -18.41 5.38
N VAL A 54 -11.34 -17.56 5.84
CA VAL A 54 -11.38 -17.09 7.24
C VAL A 54 -12.17 -18.11 8.04
N LYS A 55 -11.47 -18.90 8.85
CA LYS A 55 -12.09 -19.91 9.72
C LYS A 55 -12.50 -19.31 11.07
N PRO A 56 -13.63 -19.70 11.66
CA PRO A 56 -14.10 -19.15 12.94
C PRO A 56 -13.07 -19.26 14.07
N GLU A 57 -12.32 -20.36 14.12
CA GLU A 57 -11.28 -20.60 15.14
C GLU A 57 -10.08 -19.63 15.04
N ASN A 58 -9.93 -18.92 13.92
CA ASN A 58 -8.86 -17.94 13.69
C ASN A 58 -9.34 -16.49 13.88
N ILE A 59 -10.53 -16.28 14.43
CA ILE A 59 -11.04 -14.96 14.79
C ILE A 59 -10.65 -14.65 16.24
N TYR A 60 -9.66 -13.77 16.41
CA TYR A 60 -9.13 -13.38 17.72
C TYR A 60 -9.92 -12.24 18.38
N ASP A 61 -10.62 -11.41 17.58
CA ASP A 61 -11.42 -10.28 18.05
C ASP A 61 -12.71 -10.21 17.21
N GLY A 62 -13.81 -10.71 17.77
CA GLY A 62 -15.09 -10.84 17.07
C GLY A 62 -15.76 -9.51 16.75
N GLU A 63 -15.55 -8.47 17.57
CA GLU A 63 -16.13 -7.14 17.31
C GLU A 63 -15.42 -6.45 16.14
N LYS A 64 -14.08 -6.46 16.16
CA LYS A 64 -13.30 -5.90 15.05
C LYS A 64 -13.50 -6.69 13.76
N ALA A 65 -13.55 -8.02 13.84
CA ALA A 65 -13.84 -8.88 12.69
C ALA A 65 -15.16 -8.49 12.00
N ARG A 66 -16.23 -8.27 12.78
CA ARG A 66 -17.53 -7.84 12.24
C ARG A 66 -17.46 -6.48 11.55
N VAL A 67 -16.75 -5.50 12.11
CA VAL A 67 -16.54 -4.19 11.48
C VAL A 67 -15.77 -4.30 10.16
N LEU A 68 -14.83 -5.26 10.08
CA LEU A 68 -14.05 -5.57 8.88
C LEU A 68 -14.84 -6.38 7.84
N GLY A 69 -16.09 -6.79 8.14
CA GLY A 69 -16.94 -7.58 7.25
C GLY A 69 -16.82 -9.09 7.40
N PHE A 70 -16.18 -9.56 8.49
CA PHE A 70 -16.04 -10.96 8.83
C PHE A 70 -17.08 -11.37 9.88
N ASP A 71 -18.26 -11.75 9.41
CA ASP A 71 -19.44 -12.08 10.22
C ASP A 71 -20.05 -13.46 9.93
N ARG A 72 -19.41 -14.27 9.08
CA ARG A 72 -19.86 -15.61 8.70
C ARG A 72 -18.73 -16.62 8.78
N ASP A 73 -19.10 -17.86 9.05
CA ASP A 73 -18.15 -18.97 9.09
C ASP A 73 -17.59 -19.26 7.69
N ASN A 74 -16.28 -19.52 7.63
CA ASN A 74 -15.58 -19.94 6.41
C ASN A 74 -15.73 -18.95 5.24
N GLN A 75 -15.73 -17.64 5.53
CA GLN A 75 -15.78 -16.62 4.48
C GLN A 75 -14.57 -16.74 3.55
N ILE A 76 -14.85 -16.73 2.26
CA ILE A 76 -13.84 -16.72 1.21
C ILE A 76 -13.39 -15.28 0.97
N THR A 77 -12.08 -15.05 0.98
CA THR A 77 -11.47 -13.77 0.62
C THR A 77 -10.55 -13.94 -0.58
N VAL A 78 -10.27 -12.81 -1.24
CA VAL A 78 -9.24 -12.73 -2.28
C VAL A 78 -8.17 -11.78 -1.79
N MET A 79 -6.92 -12.25 -1.71
CA MET A 79 -5.77 -11.41 -1.43
C MET A 79 -5.03 -11.10 -2.73
N ILE A 80 -4.79 -9.80 -2.99
CA ILE A 80 -4.03 -9.33 -4.15
C ILE A 80 -2.73 -8.70 -3.64
N HIS A 81 -1.60 -9.34 -3.93
CA HIS A 81 -0.29 -8.82 -3.58
C HIS A 81 0.46 -8.44 -4.86
N CYS A 82 0.48 -7.14 -5.18
CA CYS A 82 1.27 -6.59 -6.27
C CYS A 82 1.58 -5.09 -6.08
N GLY A 83 2.58 -4.60 -6.81
CA GLY A 83 3.03 -3.21 -6.76
C GLY A 83 2.96 -2.46 -8.09
N SER A 84 3.82 -1.45 -8.21
CA SER A 84 3.96 -0.55 -9.37
C SER A 84 4.67 -1.17 -10.58
N ARG A 85 4.88 -2.49 -10.57
CA ARG A 85 5.49 -3.24 -11.68
C ARG A 85 6.87 -2.67 -12.08
N GLY A 86 7.24 -2.77 -13.36
CA GLY A 86 8.48 -2.21 -13.88
C GLY A 86 8.56 -0.68 -13.81
N PHE A 87 7.42 0.01 -13.66
CA PHE A 87 7.34 1.47 -13.55
C PHE A 87 8.07 1.97 -12.30
N GLY A 88 7.63 1.54 -11.12
CA GLY A 88 8.25 1.99 -9.86
C GLY A 88 9.66 1.47 -9.67
N HIS A 89 9.97 0.26 -10.14
CA HIS A 89 11.35 -0.23 -10.14
C HIS A 89 12.26 0.72 -10.93
N GLN A 90 11.85 1.16 -12.12
CA GLN A 90 12.67 2.05 -12.93
C GLN A 90 12.79 3.44 -12.29
N VAL A 91 11.71 3.98 -11.70
CA VAL A 91 11.78 5.24 -10.93
C VAL A 91 12.82 5.12 -9.81
N ALA A 92 12.78 4.05 -9.01
CA ALA A 92 13.77 3.84 -7.95
C ALA A 92 15.21 3.75 -8.49
N THR A 93 15.42 3.03 -9.59
CA THR A 93 16.74 2.94 -10.24
C THR A 93 17.24 4.30 -10.73
N ASP A 94 16.38 5.11 -11.35
CA ASP A 94 16.74 6.41 -11.90
C ASP A 94 17.18 7.37 -10.78
N TYR A 95 16.44 7.42 -9.67
CA TYR A 95 16.74 8.30 -8.55
C TYR A 95 17.88 7.80 -7.65
N LEU A 96 18.11 6.48 -7.56
CA LEU A 96 19.31 5.96 -6.90
C LEU A 96 20.58 6.44 -7.61
N PHE A 97 20.57 6.45 -8.95
CA PHE A 97 21.67 6.99 -9.74
C PHE A 97 21.82 8.51 -9.54
N GLU A 98 20.71 9.26 -9.59
CA GLU A 98 20.72 10.70 -9.37
C GLU A 98 21.24 11.08 -7.99
N PHE A 99 20.78 10.41 -6.93
CA PHE A 99 21.20 10.65 -5.56
C PHE A 99 22.69 10.39 -5.37
N ASN A 100 23.22 9.28 -5.90
CA ASN A 100 24.67 9.03 -5.88
C ASN A 100 25.48 10.17 -6.51
N ARG A 101 24.94 10.85 -7.53
CA ARG A 101 25.58 12.00 -8.17
C ARG A 101 25.51 13.28 -7.34
N VAL A 102 24.38 13.54 -6.67
CA VAL A 102 24.13 14.81 -5.97
C VAL A 102 24.47 14.80 -4.47
N MET A 103 24.71 13.63 -3.88
CA MET A 103 25.13 13.54 -2.47
C MET A 103 26.34 14.43 -2.11
N PRO A 104 27.43 14.47 -2.89
CA PRO A 104 28.57 15.35 -2.59
C PRO A 104 28.21 16.84 -2.59
N LYS A 105 27.26 17.27 -3.43
CA LYS A 105 26.75 18.66 -3.46
C LYS A 105 26.09 19.05 -2.13
N TYR A 106 25.55 18.08 -1.41
CA TYR A 106 24.90 18.29 -0.10
C TYR A 106 25.81 17.92 1.09
N GLY A 107 27.09 17.61 0.85
CA GLY A 107 28.00 17.15 1.91
C GLY A 107 27.59 15.80 2.52
N LEU A 108 26.79 15.00 1.81
CA LEU A 108 26.34 13.69 2.26
C LEU A 108 27.33 12.62 1.76
N PHE A 109 27.70 11.72 2.67
CA PHE A 109 28.58 10.59 2.38
C PHE A 109 28.02 9.34 3.05
N THR A 110 28.09 8.21 2.35
CA THR A 110 27.65 6.90 2.85
C THR A 110 28.75 5.87 2.58
N GLY A 111 28.91 4.93 3.51
CA GLY A 111 29.78 3.76 3.30
C GLY A 111 29.20 2.75 2.31
N ASP A 112 27.91 2.87 2.01
CA ASP A 112 27.15 1.98 1.13
C ASP A 112 26.41 2.79 0.06
N LYS A 113 26.72 2.53 -1.22
CA LYS A 113 26.09 3.19 -2.38
C LYS A 113 24.59 2.90 -2.49
N GLU A 114 24.10 1.83 -1.86
CA GLU A 114 22.68 1.50 -1.81
C GLU A 114 21.89 2.40 -0.83
N LEU A 115 22.59 3.14 0.04
CA LEU A 115 22.01 4.14 0.94
C LEU A 115 22.04 5.56 0.35
N ALA A 116 22.08 5.69 -0.99
CA ALA A 116 22.10 7.00 -1.62
C ALA A 116 20.83 7.80 -1.34
N CYS A 117 21.00 9.08 -0.99
CA CYS A 117 19.91 9.94 -0.53
C CYS A 117 20.13 11.41 -0.91
N ALA A 118 19.09 12.23 -0.74
CA ALA A 118 19.15 13.67 -0.87
C ALA A 118 18.27 14.32 0.22
N PRO A 119 18.54 15.57 0.63
CA PRO A 119 17.66 16.27 1.56
C PRO A 119 16.23 16.34 0.99
N TYR A 120 15.21 16.06 1.80
CA TYR A 120 13.81 16.05 1.33
C TYR A 120 13.40 17.37 0.66
N THR A 121 13.88 18.50 1.18
CA THR A 121 13.58 19.85 0.68
C THR A 121 14.40 20.27 -0.55
N SER A 122 15.38 19.46 -0.96
CA SER A 122 16.16 19.71 -2.18
C SER A 122 15.33 19.52 -3.45
N PRO A 123 15.70 20.15 -4.59
CA PRO A 123 15.06 19.89 -5.87
C PRO A 123 15.02 18.39 -6.22
N GLU A 124 16.12 17.66 -6.02
CA GLU A 124 16.23 16.23 -6.33
C GLU A 124 15.35 15.37 -5.40
N GLY A 125 15.28 15.71 -4.11
CA GLY A 125 14.38 15.06 -3.14
C GLY A 125 12.90 15.28 -3.47
N GLN A 126 12.52 16.50 -3.84
CA GLN A 126 11.16 16.86 -4.25
C GLN A 126 10.76 16.27 -5.61
N ASP A 127 11.72 16.09 -6.51
CA ASP A 127 11.52 15.43 -7.80
C ASP A 127 11.31 13.92 -7.59
N TYR A 128 12.14 13.28 -6.75
CA TYR A 128 11.97 11.88 -6.39
C TYR A 128 10.62 11.63 -5.72
N TYR A 129 10.25 12.44 -4.72
CA TYR A 129 8.98 12.26 -4.03
C TYR A 129 7.80 12.34 -5.00
N GLY A 130 7.82 13.28 -5.94
CA GLY A 130 6.80 13.39 -6.99
C GLY A 130 6.77 12.19 -7.95
N ALA A 131 7.92 11.65 -8.33
CA ALA A 131 8.01 10.46 -9.17
C ALA A 131 7.60 9.17 -8.41
N MET A 132 7.96 9.05 -7.14
CA MET A 132 7.53 7.97 -6.25
C MET A 132 6.02 8.01 -6.04
N ALA A 133 5.42 9.21 -5.89
CA ALA A 133 3.97 9.37 -5.84
C ALA A 133 3.28 8.92 -7.13
N CYS A 134 3.86 9.18 -8.31
CA CYS A 134 3.39 8.58 -9.56
C CYS A 134 3.43 7.04 -9.51
N ALA A 135 4.51 6.46 -8.97
CA ALA A 135 4.64 5.02 -8.86
C ALA A 135 3.63 4.40 -7.89
N ALA A 136 3.40 5.03 -6.74
CA ALA A 136 2.37 4.62 -5.78
C ALA A 136 0.97 4.67 -6.43
N ASN A 137 0.65 5.75 -7.14
CA ASN A 137 -0.64 5.91 -7.84
C ASN A 137 -0.82 4.85 -8.94
N SER A 138 0.25 4.52 -9.67
CA SER A 138 0.23 3.41 -10.63
C SER A 138 -0.01 2.06 -9.94
N ALA A 139 0.51 1.84 -8.74
CA ALA A 139 0.29 0.60 -7.99
C ALA A 139 -1.16 0.49 -7.50
N PHE A 140 -1.74 1.57 -6.97
CA PHE A 140 -3.16 1.61 -6.60
C PHE A 140 -4.06 1.34 -7.81
N ALA A 141 -3.79 2.00 -8.94
CA ALA A 141 -4.52 1.75 -10.18
C ALA A 141 -4.37 0.30 -10.66
N ASN A 142 -3.18 -0.29 -10.54
CA ASN A 142 -2.92 -1.68 -10.90
C ASN A 142 -3.79 -2.64 -10.08
N ARG A 143 -3.78 -2.50 -8.75
CA ARG A 143 -4.61 -3.32 -7.85
C ARG A 143 -6.09 -3.11 -8.13
N GLN A 144 -6.53 -1.88 -8.38
CA GLN A 144 -7.92 -1.58 -8.69
C GLN A 144 -8.40 -2.25 -9.99
N VAL A 145 -7.58 -2.24 -11.04
CA VAL A 145 -7.87 -2.97 -12.29
C VAL A 145 -7.96 -4.47 -12.02
N ILE A 146 -7.03 -5.03 -11.24
CA ILE A 146 -7.06 -6.46 -10.88
C ILE A 146 -8.31 -6.81 -10.07
N THR A 147 -8.68 -6.00 -9.07
CA THR A 147 -9.92 -6.17 -8.30
C THR A 147 -11.14 -6.23 -9.21
N HIS A 148 -11.22 -5.35 -10.21
CA HIS A 148 -12.29 -5.38 -11.19
C HIS A 148 -12.29 -6.68 -12.00
N ARG A 149 -11.13 -7.14 -12.50
CA ARG A 149 -11.01 -8.41 -13.24
C ARG A 149 -11.36 -9.63 -12.39
N VAL A 150 -11.03 -9.61 -11.10
CA VAL A 150 -11.41 -10.64 -10.13
C VAL A 150 -12.94 -10.71 -10.02
N ARG A 151 -13.60 -9.57 -9.84
CA ARG A 151 -15.06 -9.48 -9.80
C ARG A 151 -15.72 -10.02 -11.08
N GLU A 152 -15.18 -9.69 -12.26
CA GLU A 152 -15.65 -10.24 -13.54
C GLU A 152 -15.50 -11.76 -13.61
N GLY A 153 -14.35 -12.28 -13.17
CA GLY A 153 -14.06 -13.73 -13.15
C GLY A 153 -15.04 -14.49 -12.25
N PHE A 154 -15.25 -14.01 -11.03
CA PHE A 154 -16.23 -14.57 -10.10
C PHE A 154 -17.65 -14.51 -10.66
N SER A 155 -18.04 -13.36 -11.22
CA SER A 155 -19.39 -13.20 -11.78
C SER A 155 -19.66 -14.18 -12.91
N ARG A 156 -18.66 -14.43 -13.77
CA ARG A 156 -18.74 -15.40 -14.86
C ARG A 156 -18.91 -16.84 -14.34
N ILE A 157 -18.20 -17.20 -13.28
CA ILE A 157 -18.23 -18.57 -12.72
C ILE A 157 -19.52 -18.83 -11.97
N PHE A 158 -19.96 -17.88 -11.14
CA PHE A 158 -21.10 -18.07 -10.23
C PHE A 158 -22.44 -17.56 -10.79
N GLY A 159 -22.44 -16.87 -11.94
CA GLY A 159 -23.66 -16.33 -12.55
C GLY A 159 -24.36 -15.26 -11.69
N LYS A 160 -23.61 -14.59 -10.82
CA LYS A 160 -24.10 -13.58 -9.87
C LYS A 160 -23.33 -12.28 -10.03
N SER A 161 -23.95 -11.15 -9.71
CA SER A 161 -23.22 -9.88 -9.71
C SER A 161 -22.17 -9.85 -8.59
N PRO A 162 -21.11 -9.02 -8.70
CA PRO A 162 -20.15 -8.85 -7.61
C PRO A 162 -20.80 -8.42 -6.29
N LYS A 163 -21.90 -7.65 -6.37
CA LYS A 163 -22.69 -7.20 -5.22
C LYS A 163 -23.42 -8.37 -4.55
N ASP A 164 -24.05 -9.25 -5.32
CA ASP A 164 -24.73 -10.44 -4.78
C ASP A 164 -23.75 -11.45 -4.16
N LEU A 165 -22.50 -11.42 -4.63
CA LEU A 165 -21.39 -12.19 -4.07
C LEU A 165 -20.72 -11.50 -2.88
N GLY A 166 -21.12 -10.26 -2.54
CA GLY A 166 -20.53 -9.49 -1.43
C GLY A 166 -19.04 -9.14 -1.64
N MET A 167 -18.60 -8.96 -2.90
CA MET A 167 -17.19 -8.72 -3.24
C MET A 167 -16.75 -7.28 -2.99
N GLU A 168 -16.71 -6.91 -1.72
CA GLU A 168 -16.20 -5.62 -1.25
C GLU A 168 -14.69 -5.69 -0.98
N ILE A 169 -13.97 -4.60 -1.22
CA ILE A 169 -12.59 -4.47 -0.71
C ILE A 169 -12.67 -4.47 0.82
N VAL A 170 -11.77 -5.14 1.52
CA VAL A 170 -11.66 -4.98 2.99
C VAL A 170 -10.74 -3.81 3.29
N TYR A 171 -9.52 -3.85 2.76
CA TYR A 171 -8.61 -2.71 2.77
C TYR A 171 -7.55 -2.87 1.66
N ASP A 172 -6.89 -1.79 1.30
CA ASP A 172 -5.71 -1.79 0.42
C ASP A 172 -4.65 -0.88 1.07
N VAL A 173 -3.45 -1.42 1.29
CA VAL A 173 -2.37 -0.74 2.01
C VAL A 173 -1.02 -0.95 1.30
N ALA A 174 -0.18 0.08 1.32
CA ALA A 174 1.18 0.00 0.82
C ALA A 174 2.18 -0.46 1.90
N HIS A 175 3.22 -1.18 1.47
CA HIS A 175 4.32 -1.63 2.35
C HIS A 175 5.73 -1.17 1.90
N ASN A 176 5.82 -0.53 0.73
CA ASN A 176 7.04 0.06 0.17
C ASN A 176 6.69 1.48 -0.29
N ILE A 177 6.82 2.45 0.62
CA ILE A 177 6.38 3.82 0.39
C ILE A 177 7.05 4.79 1.36
N ALA A 178 7.17 6.05 0.95
CA ALA A 178 7.49 7.15 1.86
C ALA A 178 6.31 8.12 1.97
N LYS A 179 5.96 8.57 3.17
CA LYS A 179 4.82 9.48 3.40
C LYS A 179 5.17 10.60 4.35
N ILE A 180 4.56 11.77 4.13
CA ILE A 180 4.64 12.88 5.06
C ILE A 180 3.53 12.69 6.09
N GLU A 181 3.94 12.52 7.34
CA GLU A 181 3.05 12.23 8.47
C GLU A 181 3.47 13.11 9.65
N GLU A 182 2.54 13.37 10.58
CA GLU A 182 2.77 14.23 11.75
C GLU A 182 2.83 13.37 13.01
N TYR A 183 3.87 13.56 13.82
CA TYR A 183 4.07 12.84 15.08
C TYR A 183 4.52 13.80 16.19
N GLU A 184 4.27 13.43 17.44
CA GLU A 184 4.81 14.15 18.58
C GLU A 184 6.21 13.63 18.93
N LEU A 185 7.21 14.50 18.88
CA LEU A 185 8.59 14.24 19.28
C LEU A 185 8.97 15.26 20.37
N ASP A 186 9.38 14.77 21.54
CA ASP A 186 9.76 15.60 22.69
C ASP A 186 8.72 16.69 23.05
N GLY A 187 7.43 16.33 22.98
CA GLY A 187 6.31 17.23 23.25
C GLY A 187 5.98 18.24 22.15
N LYS A 188 6.56 18.09 20.95
CA LYS A 188 6.31 18.95 19.78
C LYS A 188 5.80 18.16 18.60
N LYS A 189 4.80 18.71 17.90
CA LYS A 189 4.32 18.17 16.64
C LYS A 189 5.32 18.45 15.52
N GLU A 190 5.87 17.39 14.94
CA GLU A 190 6.85 17.43 13.86
C GLU A 190 6.29 16.75 12.61
N LYS A 191 6.57 17.31 11.43
CA LYS A 191 6.25 16.68 10.14
C LYS A 191 7.45 15.91 9.65
N LEU A 192 7.27 14.60 9.48
CA LEU A 192 8.34 13.66 9.15
C LEU A 192 8.05 12.97 7.82
N ILE A 193 9.11 12.62 7.09
CA ILE A 193 9.03 11.70 5.96
C ILE A 193 9.29 10.27 6.42
N ILE A 194 8.22 9.53 6.68
CA ILE A 194 8.30 8.15 7.16
C ILE A 194 8.58 7.23 5.98
N HIS A 195 9.72 6.56 6.01
CA HIS A 195 10.13 5.57 5.01
C HIS A 195 9.74 4.17 5.50
N ARG A 196 8.86 3.49 4.75
CA ARG A 196 8.48 2.10 5.01
C ARG A 196 8.95 1.24 3.84
N LYS A 197 9.85 0.29 4.12
CA LYS A 197 10.31 -0.74 3.17
C LYS A 197 10.09 -2.10 3.81
N GLY A 198 9.11 -2.85 3.32
CA GLY A 198 8.65 -4.09 3.96
C GLY A 198 7.94 -3.85 5.29
N ALA A 199 7.31 -2.68 5.47
CA ALA A 199 6.58 -2.31 6.67
C ALA A 199 5.27 -1.60 6.29
N THR A 200 4.23 -1.77 7.10
CA THR A 200 2.87 -1.31 6.80
C THR A 200 2.45 -0.21 7.78
N ARG A 201 1.71 0.79 7.30
CA ARG A 201 1.10 1.81 8.16
C ARG A 201 0.03 1.17 9.06
N SER A 202 -0.06 1.62 10.31
CA SER A 202 -0.80 0.94 11.38
C SER A 202 -1.41 1.94 12.38
N PHE A 203 -2.14 2.94 11.87
CA PHE A 203 -2.82 3.93 12.70
C PHE A 203 -3.90 3.31 13.61
N GLY A 204 -3.98 3.83 14.83
CA GLY A 204 -4.91 3.41 15.86
C GLY A 204 -6.34 3.90 15.68
N SER A 205 -7.19 3.49 16.63
CA SER A 205 -8.56 3.98 16.73
C SER A 205 -8.59 5.49 16.92
N GLY A 206 -9.56 6.16 16.28
CA GLY A 206 -9.76 7.60 16.33
C GLY A 206 -8.93 8.40 15.32
N HIS A 207 -7.89 7.82 14.71
CA HIS A 207 -7.00 8.56 13.82
C HIS A 207 -7.75 9.10 12.57
N PRO A 208 -7.60 10.39 12.22
CA PRO A 208 -8.41 11.04 11.17
C PRO A 208 -8.19 10.43 9.77
N ASP A 209 -6.98 9.97 9.46
CA ASP A 209 -6.65 9.33 8.18
C ASP A 209 -7.16 7.88 8.05
N VAL A 210 -7.75 7.32 9.11
CA VAL A 210 -8.43 6.02 9.02
C VAL A 210 -9.83 6.26 8.47
N PRO A 211 -10.27 5.50 7.43
CA PRO A 211 -11.61 5.64 6.90
C PRO A 211 -12.67 5.50 7.98
N GLU A 212 -13.75 6.26 7.87
CA GLU A 212 -14.80 6.37 8.90
C GLU A 212 -15.31 5.00 9.38
N ARG A 213 -15.50 4.05 8.46
CA ARG A 213 -15.92 2.67 8.76
C ARG A 213 -15.01 1.94 9.76
N TYR A 214 -13.70 2.21 9.71
CA TYR A 214 -12.70 1.53 10.56
C TYR A 214 -12.21 2.41 11.70
N ARG A 215 -12.58 3.71 11.73
CA ARG A 215 -12.01 4.67 12.67
C ARG A 215 -12.23 4.27 14.12
N SER A 216 -13.34 3.62 14.46
CA SER A 216 -13.61 3.14 15.83
C SER A 216 -12.70 2.00 16.27
N ILE A 217 -12.15 1.21 15.34
CA ILE A 217 -11.32 0.05 15.65
C ILE A 217 -9.83 0.30 15.40
N GLY A 218 -9.49 1.18 14.47
CA GLY A 218 -8.14 1.41 13.95
C GLY A 218 -8.00 0.97 12.49
N GLN A 219 -6.85 1.26 11.88
CA GLN A 219 -6.61 0.93 10.48
C GLN A 219 -6.53 -0.58 10.26
N PRO A 220 -7.20 -1.16 9.26
CA PRO A 220 -6.90 -2.53 8.85
C PRO A 220 -5.45 -2.65 8.36
N VAL A 221 -4.76 -3.71 8.79
CA VAL A 221 -3.37 -4.00 8.41
C VAL A 221 -3.33 -5.40 7.82
N ILE A 222 -3.01 -5.48 6.53
CA ILE A 222 -2.90 -6.75 5.83
C ILE A 222 -1.46 -7.24 5.94
N VAL A 223 -1.29 -8.42 6.55
CA VAL A 223 0.01 -9.09 6.68
C VAL A 223 0.00 -10.32 5.77
N GLY A 224 0.69 -10.19 4.64
CA GLY A 224 0.78 -11.26 3.65
C GLY A 224 1.73 -12.37 4.08
N GLY A 225 1.32 -13.62 3.88
CA GLY A 225 2.24 -14.76 3.92
C GLY A 225 3.18 -14.81 2.70
N SER A 226 4.04 -15.82 2.67
CA SER A 226 4.48 -16.41 1.41
C SER A 226 3.30 -17.15 0.74
N MET A 227 3.40 -17.44 -0.56
CA MET A 227 2.39 -18.26 -1.26
C MET A 227 2.13 -19.56 -0.47
N GLU A 228 0.85 -19.91 -0.27
CA GLU A 228 0.41 -21.10 0.48
C GLU A 228 0.67 -21.06 2.01
N SER A 229 1.16 -19.94 2.54
CA SER A 229 1.29 -19.76 4.00
C SER A 229 0.18 -18.87 4.57
N PRO A 230 -0.13 -18.99 5.87
CA PRO A 230 -1.16 -18.16 6.50
C PRO A 230 -0.90 -16.66 6.30
N SER A 231 -1.97 -15.94 5.99
CA SER A 231 -1.99 -14.47 6.02
C SER A 231 -2.81 -14.00 7.22
N TYR A 232 -2.54 -12.78 7.69
CA TYR A 232 -3.23 -12.19 8.84
C TYR A 232 -3.84 -10.84 8.46
N LEU A 233 -4.98 -10.53 9.08
CA LEU A 233 -5.55 -9.20 9.08
C LEU A 233 -5.53 -8.69 10.52
N LEU A 234 -4.72 -7.67 10.74
CA LEU A 234 -4.55 -7.01 12.03
C LEU A 234 -5.28 -5.66 12.01
N VAL A 235 -5.31 -5.00 13.17
CA VAL A 235 -5.83 -3.64 13.32
C VAL A 235 -4.77 -2.79 14.01
N GLY A 236 -4.55 -1.59 13.47
CA GLY A 236 -3.57 -0.65 14.00
C GLY A 236 -3.91 -0.15 15.41
N THR A 237 -2.90 0.34 16.12
CA THR A 237 -2.99 0.70 17.53
C THR A 237 -2.36 2.06 17.76
N THR A 238 -2.86 2.79 18.77
CA THR A 238 -2.25 4.06 19.20
C THR A 238 -0.81 3.86 19.67
N ARG A 239 -0.53 2.70 20.28
CA ARG A 239 0.82 2.28 20.66
C ARG A 239 1.79 2.24 19.46
N ALA A 240 1.34 1.82 18.27
CA ALA A 240 2.20 1.86 17.08
C ALA A 240 2.54 3.31 16.68
N GLU A 241 1.62 4.26 16.88
CA GLU A 241 1.88 5.68 16.63
C GLU A 241 2.98 6.23 17.56
N GLU A 242 2.96 5.81 18.83
CA GLU A 242 3.93 6.20 19.86
C GLU A 242 5.30 5.53 19.67
N GLU A 243 5.34 4.23 19.37
CA GLU A 243 6.59 3.44 19.40
C GLU A 243 7.26 3.30 18.02
N THR A 244 6.50 3.35 16.93
CA THR A 244 6.98 2.93 15.60
C THR A 244 6.56 3.86 14.46
N PHE A 245 6.20 5.10 14.77
CA PHE A 245 5.65 6.04 13.79
C PHE A 245 4.49 5.41 13.01
N GLY A 246 3.52 4.87 13.75
CA GLY A 246 2.32 4.23 13.21
C GLY A 246 2.65 3.12 12.23
N SER A 247 3.62 2.26 12.54
CA SER A 247 4.10 1.22 11.63
C SER A 247 4.07 -0.18 12.24
N THR A 248 3.90 -1.19 11.41
CA THR A 248 3.97 -2.60 11.80
C THR A 248 4.53 -3.45 10.66
N CYS A 249 4.60 -4.77 10.84
CA CYS A 249 5.11 -5.69 9.83
C CYS A 249 4.22 -5.72 8.56
N HIS A 250 4.83 -6.08 7.44
CA HIS A 250 4.13 -6.32 6.17
C HIS A 250 3.82 -7.79 5.92
N GLY A 251 4.70 -8.70 6.34
CA GLY A 251 4.55 -10.10 6.00
C GLY A 251 5.07 -11.04 7.07
N ALA A 252 4.65 -12.29 6.96
CA ALA A 252 5.03 -13.38 7.86
C ALA A 252 6.27 -14.17 7.39
N GLY A 253 7.03 -13.68 6.39
CA GLY A 253 8.16 -14.43 5.80
C GLY A 253 9.26 -13.62 5.11
N ARG A 254 10.49 -13.98 5.47
CA ARG A 254 11.87 -13.58 5.07
C ARG A 254 12.26 -12.10 5.14
#